data_AF-A0A355A556-F1
#
_entry.id   AF-A0A355A556-F1
#
_cell.length_a   1.000
_cell.length_b   1.000
_cell.length_c   1.000
_cell.angle_alpha   90.00
_cell.angle_beta   90.00
_cell.angle_gamma   90.00
#
_symmetry.space_group_name_H-M   'P 1'
#
loop_
_entity.id
_entity.type
_entity.pdbx_description
1 polymer ?
#
loop_
_entity_poly.entity_id
_entity_poly.type
_entity_poly.pdbx_seq_one_letter_code
_entity_poly.pdbx_strand_id
1 'polypeptide(L)' 'DQKVINGKIAKMVFEEMFYTGKKPEAIVAEKDLEQVSDPKVIKEIVAR' A
#
# COMPACT_ATOMS: atom_id res chain seq x y z
N ASP A 1 -15.84 -1.24 4.44
CA ASP A 1 -14.60 -0.53 4.06
C ASP A 1 -13.36 -1.18 4.61
N GLN A 2 -12.56 -1.81 3.76
CA GLN A 2 -11.22 -2.24 4.12
C GLN A 2 -10.29 -1.03 3.99
N LYS A 3 -9.93 -0.39 5.12
CA LYS A 3 -8.98 0.74 5.24
C LYS A 3 -7.53 0.33 4.92
N VAL A 4 -7.33 -0.51 3.90
CA VAL A 4 -6.04 -1.13 3.58
C VAL A 4 -5.19 -0.23 2.69
N ILE A 5 -5.78 0.79 2.06
CA ILE A 5 -5.08 1.71 1.15
C ILE A 5 -5.67 3.12 1.21
N ASN A 6 -4.79 4.12 1.35
CA ASN A 6 -5.19 5.53 1.34
C ASN A 6 -5.29 6.03 -0.12
N GLY A 7 -5.90 7.19 -0.35
CA GLY A 7 -6.10 7.72 -1.71
C GLY A 7 -4.81 7.94 -2.52
N LYS A 8 -3.65 8.11 -1.87
CA LYS A 8 -2.35 8.18 -2.57
C LYS A 8 -1.90 6.80 -3.05
N ILE A 9 -2.05 5.78 -2.21
CA ILE A 9 -1.70 4.40 -2.57
C ILE A 9 -2.64 3.88 -3.65
N ALA A 10 -3.94 4.16 -3.55
CA ALA A 10 -4.91 3.78 -4.58
C ALA A 10 -4.52 4.32 -5.97
N LYS A 11 -4.02 5.56 -6.05
CA LYS A 11 -3.52 6.13 -7.31
C LYS A 11 -2.28 5.41 -7.83
N MET A 12 -1.28 5.15 -6.98
CA MET A 12 -0.07 4.43 -7.39
C MET A 12 -0.37 3.01 -7.86
N VAL A 13 -1.26 2.29 -7.16
CA VAL A 13 -1.69 0.95 -7.56
C VAL A 13 -2.46 1.01 -8.88
N PHE A 14 -3.38 1.96 -9.04
CA PHE A 14 -4.15 2.11 -10.28
C PHE A 14 -3.27 2.45 -11.49
N GLU A 15 -2.27 3.30 -11.29
CA GLU A 15 -1.31 3.68 -12.33
C GLU A 15 -0.44 2.47 -12.74
N GLU A 16 0.07 1.70 -11.78
CA GLU A 16 0.78 0.45 -12.07
C GLU A 16 -0.10 -0.60 -12.73
N MET A 17 -1.35 -0.75 -12.30
CA MET A 17 -2.32 -1.63 -12.95
C MET A 17 -2.51 -1.23 -14.42
N PHE A 18 -2.53 0.07 -14.70
CA PHE A 18 -2.71 0.59 -16.05
C PHE A 18 -1.49 0.34 -16.94
N TYR A 19 -0.27 0.52 -16.43
CA TYR A 19 0.96 0.31 -17.21
C TYR A 19 1.34 -1.17 -17.37
N THR A 20 1.07 -1.99 -16.36
CA THR A 20 1.54 -3.40 -16.33
C THR A 20 0.45 -4.43 -16.58
N GLY A 21 -0.83 -4.06 -16.41
CA GLY A 21 -1.96 -5.00 -16.42
C GLY A 21 -1.99 -5.97 -15.23
N LYS A 22 -1.11 -5.78 -14.22
CA LYS A 22 -1.07 -6.62 -13.03
C LYS A 22 -2.29 -6.37 -12.14
N LYS A 23 -2.62 -7.37 -11.30
CA LYS A 23 -3.69 -7.25 -10.31
C LYS A 23 -3.29 -6.30 -9.18
N PRO A 24 -4.26 -5.56 -8.60
CA PRO A 24 -4.00 -4.64 -7.49
C PRO A 24 -3.36 -5.33 -6.30
N GLU A 25 -3.79 -6.55 -5.96
CA GLU A 25 -3.25 -7.31 -4.81
C GLU A 25 -1.76 -7.63 -5.01
N ALA A 26 -1.35 -7.96 -6.23
CA ALA A 26 0.05 -8.23 -6.56
C ALA A 26 0.90 -6.97 -6.44
N ILE A 27 0.41 -5.82 -6.92
CA ILE A 27 1.12 -4.54 -6.84
C ILE A 27 1.24 -4.07 -5.40
N VAL A 28 0.20 -4.25 -4.58
CA VAL A 28 0.21 -3.89 -3.16
C VAL A 28 1.23 -4.74 -2.39
N ALA A 29 1.29 -6.05 -2.68
CA ALA A 29 2.26 -6.95 -2.06
C ALA A 29 3.70 -6.70 -2.56
N GLU A 30 3.90 -6.46 -3.86
CA GLU A 30 5.24 -6.19 -4.43
C GLU A 30 5.84 -4.88 -3.93
N LYS A 31 5.01 -3.87 -3.67
CA LYS A 31 5.46 -2.55 -3.24
C LYS A 31 5.32 -2.33 -1.73
N ASP A 32 4.98 -3.37 -0.96
CA ASP A 32 4.75 -3.30 0.49
C ASP A 32 3.83 -2.12 0.88
N LEU A 33 2.79 -1.91 0.05
CA LEU A 33 1.88 -0.78 0.14
C LEU A 33 0.71 -1.05 1.08
N GLU A 34 0.76 -2.14 1.85
CA GLU A 34 -0.20 -2.40 2.90
C GLU A 34 -0.18 -1.25 3.89
N GLN A 35 -1.33 -0.60 4.07
CA GLN A 35 -1.45 0.48 5.02
C GLN A 35 -1.30 -0.09 6.43
N VAL A 36 -0.08 0.03 6.97
CA VAL A 36 0.22 -0.17 8.38
C VAL A 36 -0.61 0.82 9.19
N SER A 37 -1.80 0.38 9.58
CA SER A 37 -2.74 1.17 10.39
C SER A 37 -2.43 1.05 11.88
N ASP A 38 -1.50 0.15 12.24
CA ASP A 38 -1.10 -0.08 13.61
C ASP A 38 -0.06 0.95 14.06
N PRO A 39 -0.41 1.83 15.03
CA PRO A 39 0.51 2.84 15.54
C PRO A 39 1.74 2.24 16.23
N LYS A 40 1.69 0.96 16.60
CA LYS A 40 2.83 0.22 17.17
C LYS A 40 3.93 0.00 16.13
N VAL A 41 3.55 -0.45 14.92
CA VAL A 41 4.50 -0.74 13.83
C VAL A 41 5.15 0.56 13.33
N ILE A 42 4.37 1.65 13.25
CA ILE A 42 4.90 2.99 12.90
C ILE A 42 5.92 3.47 13.93
N LYS A 43 5.67 3.25 15.24
CA LYS A 43 6.61 3.63 16.31
C LYS A 43 7.93 2.87 16.25
N GLU A 44 7.90 1.58 15.90
CA GLU A 44 9.14 0.79 15.76
C GLU A 44 10.00 1.25 14.57
N ILE A 45 9.38 1.65 13.45
CA ILE A 45 10.10 2.14 12.27
C ILE A 45 10.73 3.52 12.53
N VAL A 46 10.03 4.41 13.24
CA VAL A 46 10.49 5.79 13.51
C VAL A 46 11.47 5.88 14.68
N ALA A 47 11.47 4.92 15.61
CA ALA A 47 12.35 4.93 16.78
C ALA A 47 13.80 4.47 16.48
N ARG A 48 14.15 4.26 15.21
CA ARG A 48 15.51 3.87 14.78
C ARG A 48 16.34 5.06 14.34
#